data_AF-A0AAN1PVT1-F1
#
_entry.id   AF-A0AAN1PVT1-F1
#
_cell.length_a   1.000
_cell.length_b   1.000
_cell.length_c   1.000
_cell.angle_alpha   90.00
_cell.angle_beta   90.00
_cell.angle_gamma   90.00
#
_symmetry.space_group_name_H-M   'P 1'
#
loop_
_entity.id
_entity.type
_entity.pdbx_description
1 polymer ?
#
loop_
_entity_poly.entity_id
_entity_poly.type
_entity_poly.pdbx_seq_one_letter_code
_entity_poly.pdbx_strand_id
1 'polypeptide(L)'
;MTNEEKLQLFEHQCRHSTYTLFAHETSIELHDAFDRLGFYLFRSEYRQLLKEKGISSVSEANSPELLKELAEKVLSCVPEFQRDNDKWTSDMQESFIHNLLKGFKAPDIILYSLDGSNSNCFILDGLQRLTAVMRFLVLSDMKFPIGNGEFIESKLVTDAGFSFFGMRSSALRIKVFHFKNELAAVDHYIEINENITHSTDDIQRAKEYRAKLIESANAQ
;
A
#
# COMPACT_ATOMS: atom_id res chain seq x y z
N MET A 1 -4.37 30.43 -29.50
CA MET A 1 -3.56 30.25 -28.29
C MET A 1 -2.08 30.32 -28.68
N THR A 2 -1.34 31.30 -28.17
CA THR A 2 0.10 31.48 -28.39
C THR A 2 0.90 30.41 -27.65
N ASN A 3 2.20 30.26 -27.96
CA ASN A 3 3.06 29.34 -27.21
C ASN A 3 3.22 29.74 -25.74
N GLU A 4 3.19 31.04 -25.46
CA GLU A 4 3.26 31.57 -24.09
C GLU A 4 2.00 31.25 -23.30
N GLU A 5 0.82 31.43 -23.90
CA GLU A 5 -0.46 31.02 -23.28
C GLU A 5 -0.51 29.51 -23.01
N LYS A 6 0.01 28.68 -23.92
CA LYS A 6 0.13 27.23 -23.71
C LYS A 6 1.04 26.89 -22.53
N LEU A 7 2.20 27.55 -22.41
CA LEU A 7 3.14 27.34 -21.32
C LEU A 7 2.53 27.76 -19.97
N GLN A 8 1.84 28.89 -19.92
CA GLN A 8 1.16 29.36 -18.70
C GLN A 8 0.06 28.39 -18.24
N LEU A 9 -0.73 27.86 -19.18
CA LEU A 9 -1.75 26.85 -18.87
C LEU A 9 -1.13 25.55 -18.36
N PHE A 10 -0.05 25.08 -19.00
CA PHE A 10 0.65 23.88 -18.55
C PHE A 10 1.28 24.06 -17.17
N GLU A 11 1.95 25.20 -16.93
CA GLU A 11 2.48 25.53 -15.62
C GLU A 11 1.39 25.57 -14.54
N HIS A 12 0.25 26.20 -14.85
CA HIS A 12 -0.90 26.22 -13.96
C HIS A 12 -1.37 24.80 -13.62
N GLN A 13 -1.48 23.91 -14.61
CA GLN A 13 -1.83 22.51 -14.39
C GLN A 13 -0.82 21.79 -13.48
N CYS A 14 0.49 21.95 -13.73
CA CYS A 14 1.53 21.35 -12.92
C CYS A 14 1.49 21.83 -11.46
N ARG A 15 1.30 23.14 -11.24
CA ARG A 15 1.30 23.74 -9.89
C ARG A 15 0.08 23.32 -9.05
N HIS A 16 -1.07 23.10 -9.68
CA HIS A 16 -2.32 22.78 -9.01
C HIS A 16 -2.65 21.28 -9.07
N SER A 17 -1.68 20.45 -9.45
CA SER A 17 -1.86 19.01 -9.49
C SER A 17 -1.95 18.43 -8.08
N THR A 18 -2.68 17.33 -7.93
CA THR A 18 -2.73 16.58 -6.66
C THR A 18 -1.35 16.04 -6.25
N TYR A 19 -0.40 15.90 -7.18
CA TYR A 19 0.99 15.53 -6.88
C TYR A 19 1.76 16.63 -6.14
N THR A 20 1.36 17.90 -6.22
CA THR A 20 2.02 19.05 -5.55
C THR A 20 1.35 19.43 -4.23
N LEU A 21 0.17 18.88 -3.95
CA LEU A 21 -0.52 19.04 -2.68
C LEU A 21 0.14 18.18 -1.59
N PHE A 22 0.10 18.66 -0.36
CA PHE A 22 0.77 18.04 0.79
C PHE A 22 0.36 16.57 0.93
N ALA A 23 1.35 15.68 0.85
CA ALA A 23 1.19 14.27 1.17
C ALA A 23 1.95 13.98 2.46
N HIS A 24 1.33 13.23 3.36
CA HIS A 24 2.04 12.72 4.54
C HIS A 24 2.92 11.54 4.11
N GLU A 25 4.21 11.60 4.45
CA GLU A 25 5.18 10.56 4.12
C GLU A 25 5.84 10.00 5.38
N THR A 26 5.94 8.68 5.46
CA THR A 26 6.63 8.02 6.58
C THR A 26 7.35 6.77 6.09
N SER A 27 8.51 6.47 6.68
CA SER A 27 9.18 5.19 6.50
C SER A 27 8.80 4.27 7.65
N ILE A 28 8.52 3.01 7.33
CA ILE A 28 8.13 1.99 8.29
C ILE A 28 9.01 0.77 8.08
N GLU A 29 9.44 0.16 9.18
CA GLU A 29 10.15 -1.11 9.12
C GLU A 29 9.18 -2.24 8.77
N LEU A 30 9.67 -3.26 8.07
CA LEU A 30 8.86 -4.39 7.61
C LEU A 30 8.12 -5.10 8.76
N HIS A 31 8.75 -5.21 9.93
CA HIS A 31 8.14 -5.87 11.10
C HIS A 31 7.01 -5.08 11.73
N ASP A 32 7.02 -3.76 11.60
CA ASP A 32 5.97 -2.87 12.11
C ASP A 32 4.88 -2.64 11.06
N ALA A 33 4.91 -3.35 9.93
CA ALA A 33 3.99 -3.11 8.83
C ALA A 33 2.52 -3.14 9.29
N PHE A 34 2.10 -4.15 10.04
CA PHE A 34 0.72 -4.25 10.52
C PHE A 34 0.35 -3.18 11.56
N ASP A 35 1.27 -2.82 12.46
CA ASP A 35 1.05 -1.71 13.41
C ASP A 35 0.78 -0.40 12.68
N ARG A 36 1.55 -0.14 11.62
CA ARG A 36 1.44 1.09 10.84
C ARG A 36 0.21 1.06 9.94
N LEU A 37 -0.05 -0.04 9.26
CA LEU A 37 -1.23 -0.20 8.40
C LEU A 37 -2.51 -0.08 9.22
N GLY A 38 -2.60 -0.73 10.38
CA GLY A 38 -3.76 -0.58 11.28
C GLY A 38 -3.97 0.86 11.72
N PHE A 39 -2.89 1.60 12.00
CA PHE A 39 -2.97 3.01 12.36
C PHE A 39 -3.45 3.94 11.23
N TYR A 40 -3.14 3.64 9.97
CA TYR A 40 -3.52 4.47 8.82
C TYR A 40 -4.88 4.08 8.23
N LEU A 41 -5.19 2.79 8.18
CA LEU A 41 -6.35 2.26 7.45
C LEU A 41 -7.60 2.15 8.34
N PHE A 42 -7.46 1.76 9.61
CA PHE A 42 -8.58 1.48 10.51
C PHE A 42 -8.22 1.77 11.97
N ARG A 43 -7.78 2.99 12.26
CA ARG A 43 -7.13 3.34 13.54
C ARG A 43 -7.97 3.03 14.77
N SER A 44 -9.26 3.33 14.72
CA SER A 44 -10.15 3.22 15.88
C SER A 44 -10.32 1.75 16.27
N GLU A 45 -10.62 0.90 15.29
CA GLU A 45 -10.74 -0.55 15.44
C GLU A 45 -9.40 -1.17 15.83
N TYR A 46 -8.31 -0.72 15.22
CA TYR A 46 -6.97 -1.18 15.57
C TYR A 46 -6.62 -0.91 17.03
N ARG A 47 -6.90 0.31 17.53
CA ARG A 47 -6.67 0.66 18.94
C ARG A 47 -7.56 -0.11 19.90
N GLN A 48 -8.82 -0.34 19.51
CA GLN A 48 -9.73 -1.16 20.28
C GLN A 48 -9.22 -2.60 20.41
N LEU A 49 -8.78 -3.20 19.30
CA LEU A 49 -8.18 -4.53 19.26
C LEU A 49 -6.97 -4.64 20.20
N LEU A 50 -6.02 -3.69 20.12
CA LEU A 50 -4.85 -3.66 21.01
C LEU A 50 -5.27 -3.64 22.49
N LYS A 51 -6.26 -2.81 22.83
CA LYS A 51 -6.80 -2.67 24.19
C LYS A 51 -7.46 -3.97 24.67
N GLU A 52 -8.29 -4.59 23.84
CA GLU A 52 -9.00 -5.83 24.16
C GLU A 52 -8.05 -7.01 24.36
N LYS A 53 -6.98 -7.08 23.55
CA LYS A 53 -5.94 -8.11 23.65
C LYS A 53 -4.91 -7.82 24.76
N GLY A 54 -4.90 -6.61 25.32
CA GLY A 54 -3.95 -6.20 26.35
C GLY A 54 -2.51 -6.09 25.85
N ILE A 55 -2.32 -5.75 24.57
CA ILE A 55 -1.01 -5.63 23.91
C ILE A 55 -0.75 -4.19 23.46
N SER A 56 0.54 -3.80 23.42
CA SER A 56 1.00 -2.50 22.93
C SER A 56 1.16 -2.44 21.41
N SER A 57 1.56 -3.57 20.82
CA SER A 57 1.89 -3.72 19.40
C SER A 57 1.61 -5.14 18.96
N VAL A 58 1.21 -5.29 17.69
CA VAL A 58 0.97 -6.61 17.08
C VAL A 58 2.28 -7.25 16.64
N SER A 59 3.28 -6.46 16.26
CA SER A 59 4.63 -6.96 15.96
C SER A 59 5.29 -7.57 17.20
N GLU A 60 5.12 -6.95 18.38
CA GLU A 60 5.62 -7.47 19.65
C GLU A 60 4.86 -8.71 20.14
N ALA A 61 3.54 -8.75 19.92
CA ALA A 61 2.71 -9.89 20.34
C ALA A 61 3.01 -11.18 19.56
N ASN A 62 3.53 -11.05 18.33
CA ASN A 62 3.92 -12.15 17.44
C ASN A 62 2.88 -13.29 17.37
N SER A 63 1.59 -12.94 17.21
CA SER A 63 0.49 -13.90 17.08
C SER A 63 0.12 -14.09 15.60
N PRO A 64 0.33 -15.29 15.02
CA PRO A 64 -0.02 -15.57 13.63
C PRO A 64 -1.50 -15.35 13.32
N GLU A 65 -2.38 -15.70 14.27
CA GLU A 65 -3.83 -15.55 14.13
C GLU A 65 -4.23 -14.07 14.03
N LEU A 66 -3.59 -13.23 14.85
CA LEU A 66 -3.82 -11.78 14.85
C LEU A 66 -3.29 -11.14 13.56
N LEU A 67 -2.11 -11.56 13.10
CA LEU A 67 -1.55 -11.09 11.83
C LEU A 67 -2.46 -11.46 10.66
N LYS A 68 -3.07 -12.65 10.68
CA LYS A 68 -4.04 -13.07 9.67
C LYS A 68 -5.32 -12.21 9.70
N GLU A 69 -5.90 -11.98 10.87
CA GLU A 69 -7.08 -11.12 11.03
C GLU A 69 -6.80 -9.70 10.49
N LEU A 70 -5.64 -9.14 10.80
CA LEU A 70 -5.23 -7.82 10.33
C LEU A 70 -4.98 -7.80 8.83
N ALA A 71 -4.40 -8.85 8.24
CA ALA A 71 -4.22 -8.95 6.80
C ALA A 71 -5.56 -8.92 6.07
N GLU A 72 -6.54 -9.69 6.54
CA GLU A 72 -7.90 -9.67 6.00
C GLU A 72 -8.53 -8.28 6.12
N LYS A 73 -8.36 -7.61 7.27
CA LYS A 73 -8.86 -6.24 7.47
C LYS A 73 -8.19 -5.22 6.55
N VAL A 74 -6.87 -5.29 6.36
CA VAL A 74 -6.15 -4.40 5.42
C VAL A 74 -6.64 -4.61 4.00
N LEU A 75 -6.87 -5.87 3.58
CA LEU A 75 -7.40 -6.16 2.24
C LEU A 75 -8.82 -5.63 2.03
N SER A 76 -9.62 -5.48 3.10
CA SER A 76 -10.92 -4.82 3.03
C SER A 76 -10.85 -3.32 2.74
N CYS A 77 -9.67 -2.70 2.88
CA CYS A 77 -9.43 -1.29 2.56
C CYS A 77 -8.97 -1.08 1.10
N VAL A 78 -8.97 -2.13 0.27
CA VAL A 78 -8.71 -2.03 -1.17
C VAL A 78 -9.99 -1.53 -1.87
N PRO A 79 -9.94 -0.39 -2.56
CA PRO A 79 -11.09 0.11 -3.31
C PRO A 79 -11.47 -0.81 -4.47
N GLU A 80 -12.77 -0.84 -4.80
CA GLU A 80 -13.31 -1.69 -5.87
C GLU A 80 -12.71 -1.39 -7.26
N PHE A 81 -12.34 -0.13 -7.51
CA PHE A 81 -11.75 0.31 -8.78
C PHE A 81 -10.33 -0.23 -9.04
N GLN A 82 -9.65 -0.74 -8.01
CA GLN A 82 -8.34 -1.34 -8.21
C GLN A 82 -8.44 -2.64 -9.01
N ARG A 83 -7.40 -2.90 -9.78
CA ARG A 83 -7.19 -4.20 -10.41
C ARG A 83 -7.05 -5.33 -9.39
N ASP A 84 -7.28 -6.55 -9.88
CA ASP A 84 -7.20 -7.75 -9.06
C ASP A 84 -5.79 -7.98 -8.48
N ASN A 85 -5.78 -8.67 -7.35
CA ASN A 85 -4.58 -9.02 -6.60
C ASN A 85 -3.92 -10.31 -7.09
N ASP A 86 -3.79 -10.45 -8.40
CA ASP A 86 -3.32 -11.66 -9.09
C ASP A 86 -2.14 -11.41 -10.05
N LYS A 87 -1.66 -10.15 -10.13
CA LYS A 87 -0.65 -9.76 -11.13
C LYS A 87 0.79 -10.09 -10.72
N TRP A 88 1.05 -10.46 -9.46
CA TRP A 88 2.38 -10.91 -9.01
C TRP A 88 2.35 -12.41 -8.69
N THR A 89 3.19 -13.17 -9.40
CA THR A 89 3.43 -14.57 -9.10
C THR A 89 4.15 -14.74 -7.77
N SER A 90 4.18 -15.97 -7.24
CA SER A 90 4.94 -16.28 -6.02
C SER A 90 6.40 -15.86 -6.12
N ASP A 91 7.05 -16.12 -7.25
CA ASP A 91 8.47 -15.76 -7.50
C ASP A 91 8.69 -14.23 -7.48
N MET A 92 7.72 -13.46 -8.00
CA MET A 92 7.79 -12.00 -7.98
C MET A 92 7.68 -11.46 -6.55
N GLN A 93 6.76 -12.02 -5.75
CA GLN A 93 6.61 -11.66 -4.34
C GLN A 93 7.87 -12.01 -3.54
N GLU A 94 8.43 -13.20 -3.75
CA GLU A 94 9.68 -13.65 -3.10
C GLU A 94 10.86 -12.77 -3.49
N SER A 95 10.99 -12.44 -4.77
CA SER A 95 12.04 -11.54 -5.27
C SER A 95 11.92 -10.14 -4.67
N PHE A 96 10.70 -9.62 -4.55
CA PHE A 96 10.44 -8.32 -3.94
C PHE A 96 10.86 -8.29 -2.46
N ILE A 97 10.40 -9.26 -1.68
CA ILE A 97 10.75 -9.36 -0.26
C ILE A 97 12.25 -9.58 -0.08
N HIS A 98 12.86 -10.47 -0.87
CA HIS A 98 14.30 -10.68 -0.81
C HIS A 98 15.09 -9.39 -1.08
N ASN A 99 14.66 -8.58 -2.05
CA ASN A 99 15.31 -7.29 -2.32
C ASN A 99 15.11 -6.29 -1.18
N LEU A 100 13.92 -6.22 -0.56
CA LEU A 100 13.69 -5.41 0.63
C LEU A 100 14.61 -5.81 1.79
N LEU A 101 14.75 -7.12 2.05
CA LEU A 101 15.63 -7.64 3.11
C LEU A 101 17.10 -7.28 2.86
N LYS A 102 17.51 -7.11 1.59
CA LYS A 102 18.84 -6.61 1.20
C LYS A 102 18.98 -5.07 1.25
N GLY A 103 17.96 -4.36 1.71
CA GLY A 103 17.96 -2.89 1.87
C GLY A 103 17.52 -2.12 0.61
N PHE A 104 16.88 -2.77 -0.36
CA PHE A 104 16.29 -2.04 -1.49
C PHE A 104 15.17 -1.13 -1.01
N LYS A 105 15.18 0.13 -1.45
CA LYS A 105 14.09 1.08 -1.18
C LYS A 105 13.02 0.92 -2.25
N ALA A 106 11.95 0.21 -1.91
CA ALA A 106 10.83 0.02 -2.81
C ALA A 106 10.08 1.32 -3.11
N PRO A 107 9.35 1.38 -4.24
CA PRO A 107 8.32 2.40 -4.45
C PRO A 107 7.31 2.40 -3.31
N ASP A 108 6.72 3.56 -3.07
CA ASP A 108 5.86 3.79 -1.91
C ASP A 108 4.60 2.92 -1.95
N ILE A 109 4.09 2.55 -0.79
CA ILE A 109 2.69 2.16 -0.62
C ILE A 109 1.91 3.47 -0.56
N ILE A 110 1.03 3.68 -1.55
CA ILE A 110 0.26 4.91 -1.64
C ILE A 110 -1.11 4.63 -1.07
N LEU A 111 -1.49 5.43 -0.09
CA LEU A 111 -2.81 5.45 0.51
C LEU A 111 -3.52 6.76 0.17
N TYR A 112 -4.82 6.78 0.36
CA TYR A 112 -5.59 8.02 0.29
C TYR A 112 -6.64 8.14 1.37
N SER A 113 -6.95 9.38 1.76
CA SER A 113 -8.05 9.72 2.65
C SER A 113 -9.01 10.68 1.95
N LEU A 114 -10.29 10.57 2.33
CA LEU A 114 -11.37 11.45 1.90
C LEU A 114 -11.79 12.45 2.98
N ASP A 115 -11.32 12.27 4.21
CA ASP A 115 -11.65 13.11 5.37
C ASP A 115 -10.47 14.00 5.82
N GLY A 116 -9.36 13.97 5.08
CA GLY A 116 -8.12 14.69 5.40
C GLY A 116 -7.36 14.13 6.60
N SER A 117 -7.84 13.02 7.19
CA SER A 117 -7.18 12.34 8.29
C SER A 117 -6.22 11.26 7.78
N ASN A 118 -5.18 10.99 8.56
CA ASN A 118 -4.27 9.87 8.33
C ASN A 118 -4.70 8.60 9.09
N SER A 119 -6.00 8.44 9.38
CA SER A 119 -6.55 7.38 10.26
C SER A 119 -7.57 6.46 9.60
N ASN A 120 -8.11 6.91 8.48
CA ASN A 120 -9.21 6.28 7.76
C ASN A 120 -8.87 6.34 6.27
N CYS A 121 -7.83 5.61 5.91
CA CYS A 121 -7.27 5.61 4.57
C CYS A 121 -7.66 4.34 3.82
N PHE A 122 -7.60 4.44 2.50
CA PHE A 122 -7.75 3.35 1.56
C PHE A 122 -6.47 3.16 0.76
N ILE A 123 -6.27 1.98 0.21
CA ILE A 123 -5.08 1.68 -0.60
C ILE A 123 -5.28 2.30 -1.99
N LEU A 124 -4.32 3.09 -2.48
CA LEU A 124 -4.36 3.68 -3.83
C LEU A 124 -3.43 2.96 -4.79
N ASP A 125 -2.20 2.65 -4.35
CA ASP A 125 -1.20 1.91 -5.13
C ASP A 125 -0.30 1.08 -4.20
N GLY A 126 0.30 0.03 -4.76
CA GLY A 126 1.19 -0.86 -4.05
C GLY A 126 0.50 -2.11 -3.51
N LEU A 127 -0.70 -2.45 -3.97
CA LEU A 127 -1.44 -3.65 -3.55
C LEU A 127 -0.57 -4.91 -3.61
N GLN A 128 0.19 -5.11 -4.70
CA GLN A 128 1.05 -6.30 -4.85
C GLN A 128 2.26 -6.29 -3.93
N ARG A 129 2.82 -5.11 -3.65
CA ARG A 129 3.90 -4.92 -2.69
C ARG A 129 3.41 -5.26 -1.28
N LEU A 130 2.22 -4.76 -0.94
CA LEU A 130 1.57 -4.96 0.34
C LEU A 130 1.22 -6.43 0.58
N THR A 131 0.71 -7.12 -0.45
CA THR A 131 0.33 -8.54 -0.32
C THR A 131 1.55 -9.46 -0.26
N ALA A 132 2.65 -9.12 -0.92
CA ALA A 132 3.93 -9.79 -0.71
C ALA A 132 4.43 -9.65 0.74
N VAL A 133 4.29 -8.46 1.34
CA VAL A 133 4.64 -8.19 2.75
C VAL A 133 3.77 -9.02 3.69
N MET A 134 2.46 -9.07 3.44
CA MET A 134 1.54 -9.92 4.20
C MET A 134 1.90 -11.39 4.08
N ARG A 135 2.18 -11.90 2.86
CA ARG A 135 2.59 -13.31 2.68
C ARG A 135 3.85 -13.61 3.48
N PHE A 136 4.85 -12.73 3.44
CA PHE A 136 6.09 -12.89 4.21
C PHE A 136 5.84 -12.97 5.72
N LEU A 137 5.01 -12.09 6.27
CA LEU A 137 4.77 -12.01 7.72
C LEU A 137 3.74 -13.03 8.24
N VAL A 138 2.71 -13.34 7.44
CA VAL A 138 1.55 -14.13 7.87
C VAL A 138 1.71 -15.59 7.48
N LEU A 139 2.01 -15.87 6.21
CA LEU A 139 2.13 -17.24 5.71
C LEU A 139 3.51 -17.82 5.97
N SER A 140 4.55 -16.97 5.97
CA SER A 140 5.94 -17.37 6.23
C SER A 140 6.41 -18.54 5.36
N ASP A 141 5.88 -18.64 4.14
CA ASP A 141 6.07 -19.76 3.19
C ASP A 141 7.10 -19.49 2.08
N MET A 142 7.79 -18.35 2.13
CA MET A 142 8.77 -17.91 1.14
C MET A 142 10.14 -18.56 1.33
N LYS A 143 10.94 -18.59 0.26
CA LYS A 143 12.33 -19.05 0.28
C LYS A 143 13.25 -18.03 -0.37
N PHE A 144 14.40 -17.76 0.25
CA PHE A 144 15.35 -16.78 -0.25
C PHE A 144 16.71 -17.44 -0.51
N PRO A 145 17.32 -17.26 -1.68
CA PRO A 145 18.62 -17.83 -1.97
C PRO A 145 19.72 -17.17 -1.13
N ILE A 146 20.58 -17.98 -0.53
CA ILE A 146 21.74 -17.53 0.28
C ILE A 146 23.10 -17.81 -0.41
N GLY A 147 23.05 -18.30 -1.65
CA GLY A 147 24.24 -18.66 -2.45
C GLY A 147 24.44 -20.18 -2.53
N ASN A 148 25.29 -20.63 -3.46
CA ASN A 148 25.67 -22.05 -3.63
C ASN A 148 24.49 -23.03 -3.81
N GLY A 149 23.34 -22.56 -4.30
CA GLY A 149 22.13 -23.37 -4.44
C GLY A 149 21.37 -23.61 -3.14
N GLU A 150 21.76 -22.95 -2.05
CA GLU A 150 21.10 -23.02 -0.76
C GLU A 150 20.06 -21.90 -0.59
N PHE A 151 19.07 -22.16 0.27
CA PHE A 151 17.97 -21.26 0.57
C PHE A 151 17.73 -21.17 2.07
N ILE A 152 17.23 -20.01 2.51
CA ILE A 152 16.66 -19.81 3.84
C ILE A 152 15.14 -19.64 3.73
N GLU A 153 14.40 -20.28 4.64
CA GLU A 153 12.94 -20.15 4.70
C GLU A 153 12.55 -18.88 5.46
N SER A 154 11.53 -18.16 4.98
CA SER A 154 11.07 -16.93 5.64
C SER A 154 10.65 -17.17 7.08
N LYS A 155 10.11 -18.35 7.41
CA LYS A 155 9.75 -18.69 8.79
C LYS A 155 10.95 -18.57 9.74
N LEU A 156 12.13 -19.02 9.32
CA LEU A 156 13.33 -18.88 10.15
C LEU A 156 13.73 -17.41 10.32
N VAL A 157 13.58 -16.61 9.25
CA VAL A 157 13.86 -15.16 9.27
C VAL A 157 12.91 -14.42 10.22
N THR A 158 11.61 -14.72 10.17
CA THR A 158 10.60 -14.10 11.03
C THR A 158 10.70 -14.57 12.48
N ASP A 159 10.94 -15.86 12.72
CA ASP A 159 11.04 -16.45 14.06
C ASP A 159 12.29 -15.98 14.82
N ALA A 160 13.41 -15.75 14.12
CA ALA A 160 14.65 -15.25 14.73
C ALA A 160 14.52 -13.82 15.31
N GLY A 161 13.43 -13.12 14.98
CA GLY A 161 13.16 -11.78 15.46
C GLY A 161 13.98 -10.72 14.73
N PHE A 162 13.34 -9.57 14.48
CA PHE A 162 13.91 -8.49 13.68
C PHE A 162 15.06 -7.74 14.38
N SER A 163 15.22 -7.94 15.69
CA SER A 163 16.36 -7.47 16.49
C SER A 163 17.66 -8.21 16.18
N PHE A 164 17.61 -9.48 15.75
CA PHE A 164 18.80 -10.28 15.47
C PHE A 164 19.51 -9.86 14.17
N PHE A 165 18.77 -9.31 13.21
CA PHE A 165 19.30 -9.04 11.87
C PHE A 165 19.76 -7.59 11.61
N GLY A 166 19.62 -6.67 12.57
CA GLY A 166 19.88 -5.25 12.28
C GLY A 166 19.09 -4.73 11.07
N MET A 167 17.92 -5.35 10.81
CA MET A 167 17.05 -5.18 9.64
C MET A 167 16.35 -3.81 9.59
N ARG A 168 16.93 -2.77 10.19
CA ARG A 168 16.48 -1.36 10.16
C ARG A 168 16.63 -0.70 8.77
N SER A 169 16.89 -1.50 7.75
CA SER A 169 17.13 -1.06 6.36
C SER A 169 16.04 -1.59 5.42
N SER A 170 15.22 -2.55 5.84
CA SER A 170 14.07 -3.06 5.09
C SER A 170 12.84 -2.18 5.34
N ALA A 171 12.94 -0.92 4.91
CA ALA A 171 11.90 0.07 5.10
C ALA A 171 10.96 0.14 3.89
N LEU A 172 9.66 0.12 4.17
CA LEU A 172 8.62 0.55 3.23
C LEU A 172 8.35 2.04 3.47
N ARG A 173 7.96 2.76 2.43
CA ARG A 173 7.44 4.12 2.58
C ARG A 173 5.94 4.12 2.40
N ILE A 174 5.22 4.77 3.30
CA ILE A 174 3.80 5.07 3.14
C ILE A 174 3.68 6.53 2.76
N LYS A 175 2.92 6.79 1.69
CA LYS A 175 2.52 8.12 1.26
C LYS A 175 1.00 8.23 1.31
N VAL A 176 0.46 9.25 1.96
CA VAL A 176 -0.99 9.47 2.07
C VAL A 176 -1.39 10.73 1.31
N PHE A 177 -2.22 10.57 0.29
CA PHE A 177 -2.88 11.67 -0.41
C PHE A 177 -4.23 12.00 0.22
N HIS A 178 -4.61 13.28 0.20
CA HIS A 178 -5.93 13.72 0.63
C HIS A 178 -6.72 14.18 -0.58
N PHE A 179 -7.82 13.50 -0.87
CA PHE A 179 -8.72 13.85 -1.96
C PHE A 179 -10.03 14.42 -1.41
N LYS A 180 -10.63 15.33 -2.16
CA LYS A 180 -11.92 15.94 -1.81
C LYS A 180 -13.06 14.91 -1.81
N ASN A 181 -12.99 13.93 -2.70
CA ASN A 181 -14.00 12.89 -2.88
C ASN A 181 -13.39 11.69 -3.60
N GLU A 182 -14.14 10.59 -3.66
CA GLU A 182 -13.70 9.34 -4.28
C GLU A 182 -13.45 9.49 -5.78
N LEU A 183 -14.25 10.31 -6.48
CA LEU A 183 -14.07 10.58 -7.91
C LEU A 183 -12.66 11.11 -8.21
N ALA A 184 -12.16 12.05 -7.40
CA ALA A 184 -10.81 12.60 -7.56
C ALA A 184 -9.71 11.56 -7.26
N ALA A 185 -9.95 10.61 -6.35
CA ALA A 185 -9.01 9.51 -6.09
C ALA A 185 -8.96 8.53 -7.29
N VAL A 186 -10.12 8.22 -7.89
CA VAL A 186 -10.21 7.36 -9.08
C VAL A 186 -9.56 8.03 -10.30
N ASP A 187 -9.81 9.33 -10.51
CA ASP A 187 -9.16 10.12 -11.56
C ASP A 187 -7.63 10.03 -11.45
N HIS A 188 -7.11 10.28 -10.25
CA HIS A 188 -5.67 10.17 -9.99
C HIS A 188 -5.13 8.76 -10.20
N TYR A 189 -5.87 7.72 -9.77
CA TYR A 189 -5.48 6.33 -10.01
C TYR A 189 -5.35 6.00 -11.49
N ILE A 190 -6.29 6.49 -12.32
CA ILE A 190 -6.22 6.32 -13.78
C ILE A 190 -4.99 7.05 -14.32
N GLU A 191 -4.78 8.31 -13.94
CA GLU A 191 -3.66 9.13 -14.44
C GLU A 191 -2.28 8.53 -14.19
N ILE A 192 -2.02 7.98 -12.99
CA ILE A 192 -0.69 7.42 -12.66
C ILE A 192 -0.43 6.05 -13.26
N ASN A 193 -1.47 5.36 -13.74
CA ASN A 193 -1.35 3.96 -14.17
C ASN A 193 -1.62 3.77 -15.67
N GLU A 194 -2.48 4.59 -16.28
CA GLU A 194 -2.86 4.47 -17.68
C GLU A 194 -1.65 4.75 -18.59
N ASN A 195 -1.34 3.81 -19.47
CA ASN A 195 -0.17 3.81 -20.35
C ASN A 195 1.19 3.77 -19.61
N ILE A 196 1.21 3.44 -18.31
CA ILE A 196 2.44 3.39 -17.52
C ILE A 196 2.65 2.00 -16.91
N THR A 197 1.73 1.55 -16.04
CA THR A 197 1.93 0.36 -15.19
C THR A 197 0.84 -0.70 -15.33
N HIS A 198 -0.39 -0.30 -15.69
CA HIS A 198 -1.55 -1.19 -15.72
C HIS A 198 -1.99 -1.55 -17.15
N SER A 199 -2.62 -2.71 -17.29
CA SER A 199 -3.18 -3.14 -18.58
C SER A 199 -4.39 -2.29 -18.97
N THR A 200 -4.78 -2.33 -20.24
CA THR A 200 -5.98 -1.63 -20.71
C THR A 200 -7.24 -2.09 -19.97
N ASP A 201 -7.35 -3.38 -19.67
CA ASP A 201 -8.50 -3.97 -18.96
C ASP A 201 -8.57 -3.47 -17.51
N ASP A 202 -7.41 -3.42 -16.82
CA ASP A 202 -7.33 -2.88 -15.45
C ASP A 202 -7.78 -1.41 -15.39
N ILE A 203 -7.40 -0.61 -16.39
CA ILE A 203 -7.80 0.80 -16.49
C ILE A 203 -9.29 0.93 -16.85
N GLN A 204 -9.80 0.04 -17.71
CA GLN A 204 -11.21 0.04 -18.08
C GLN A 204 -12.12 -0.18 -16.87
N ARG A 205 -11.74 -1.09 -15.96
CA ARG A 205 -12.44 -1.29 -14.68
C ARG A 205 -12.54 0.00 -13.86
N ALA A 206 -11.44 0.74 -13.72
CA ALA A 206 -11.44 2.01 -13.00
C ALA A 206 -12.33 3.07 -13.69
N LYS A 207 -12.33 3.13 -15.02
CA LYS A 207 -13.19 4.03 -15.80
C LYS A 207 -14.68 3.71 -15.64
N GLU A 208 -15.04 2.43 -15.58
CA GLU A 208 -16.43 2.00 -15.33
C GLU A 208 -16.89 2.36 -13.93
N TYR A 209 -16.04 2.12 -12.92
CA TYR A 209 -16.31 2.53 -11.55
C TYR A 209 -16.51 4.05 -11.45
N ARG A 210 -15.63 4.81 -12.09
CA ARG A 210 -15.74 6.27 -12.21
C ARG A 210 -17.07 6.72 -12.81
N ALA A 211 -17.54 6.07 -13.88
CA ALA A 211 -18.82 6.40 -14.52
C ALA A 211 -20.00 6.18 -13.56
N LYS A 212 -20.01 5.05 -12.83
CA LYS A 212 -21.02 4.76 -11.80
C LYS A 212 -21.09 5.82 -10.70
N LEU A 213 -19.93 6.33 -10.25
CA LEU A 213 -19.88 7.40 -9.25
C LEU A 213 -20.54 8.69 -9.77
N ILE A 214 -20.30 9.05 -11.03
CA ILE A 214 -20.91 10.25 -11.65
C ILE A 214 -22.42 10.10 -11.77
N GLU A 215 -22.90 8.93 -12.22
CA GLU A 215 -24.33 8.63 -12.30
C GLU A 215 -25.00 8.73 -10.93
N SER A 216 -24.36 8.19 -9.90
CA SER A 216 -24.85 8.22 -8.51
C SER A 216 -24.92 9.64 -7.95
N ALA A 217 -23.94 10.48 -8.27
CA ALA A 217 -23.90 11.88 -7.83
C ALA A 217 -24.96 12.76 -8.53
N ASN A 218 -25.32 12.44 -9.78
CA ASN A 218 -26.35 13.17 -10.53
C ASN A 218 -27.78 12.75 -10.18
N ALA A 219 -27.95 11.63 -9.48
CA ALA A 219 -29.24 11.11 -9.04
C ALA A 219 -29.69 11.64 -7.66
N GLN A 220 -28.85 12.42 -6.98
CA GLN A 220 -29.10 13.05 -5.68
C GLN A 220 -29.41 14.54 -5.83
#